data_AF-A0A451FN77-F1
#
_entry.id   AF-A0A451FN77-F1
#
_cell.length_a   1.000
_cell.length_b   1.000
_cell.length_c   1.000
_cell.angle_alpha   90.00
_cell.angle_beta   90.00
_cell.angle_gamma   90.00
#
_symmetry.space_group_name_H-M   'P 1'
#
loop_
_entity.id
_entity.type
_entity.pdbx_description
1 polymer ?
#
loop_
_entity_poly.entity_id
_entity_poly.type
_entity_poly.pdbx_seq_one_letter_code
_entity_poly.pdbx_strand_id
1 'polypeptide(L)'
;ALSIFLENVIEETNVIKLDCSESKSYSRQDKVVQCTICDKSKKALVQRNNYLLAFTLKGGNEENKTWFNLSAYNPPNCRDNTKGQAVCLGIVKSNIFLSCTSDNGTPSLVIEEVKDKESLKAIKENDG
;
A
#
# COMPACT_ATOMS: atom_id res chain seq x y z
N ALA A 1 -23.82 10.71 2.21
CA ALA A 1 -22.47 10.95 1.67
C ALA A 1 -21.48 10.93 2.83
N LEU A 2 -20.56 9.98 2.87
CA LEU A 2 -19.56 9.88 3.95
C LEU A 2 -18.24 10.45 3.42
N SER A 3 -17.94 11.70 3.78
CA SER A 3 -16.63 12.30 3.52
C SER A 3 -15.67 11.85 4.62
N ILE A 4 -14.93 10.77 4.37
CA ILE A 4 -13.82 10.36 5.24
C ILE A 4 -12.65 11.29 4.91
N PHE A 5 -12.55 12.40 5.65
CA PHE A 5 -11.31 13.17 5.68
C PHE A 5 -10.28 12.32 6.45
N LEU A 6 -9.36 11.67 5.74
CA LEU A 6 -8.15 11.13 6.35
C LEU A 6 -7.28 12.31 6.76
N GLU A 7 -7.49 12.80 7.98
CA GLU A 7 -6.52 13.67 8.63
C GLU A 7 -5.19 12.91 8.74
N ASN A 8 -4.10 13.61 8.44
CA ASN A 8 -2.76 13.06 8.32
C ASN A 8 -2.18 12.75 9.72
N VAL A 9 -2.73 11.72 10.38
CA VAL A 9 -2.20 11.18 11.63
C VAL A 9 -1.15 10.14 11.27
N ILE A 10 0.12 10.49 11.47
CA ILE A 10 1.21 9.50 11.43
C ILE A 10 1.35 8.96 12.85
N GLU A 11 0.70 7.85 13.13
CA GLU A 11 0.84 7.12 14.40
C GLU A 11 1.88 6.01 14.23
N GLU A 12 2.97 6.10 14.99
CA GLU A 12 3.96 5.03 15.03
C GLU A 12 3.32 3.80 15.68
N THR A 13 3.19 2.72 14.92
CA THR A 13 2.55 1.49 15.40
C THR A 13 3.57 0.36 15.33
N ASN A 14 3.72 -0.34 16.46
CA ASN A 14 4.53 -1.55 16.50
C ASN A 14 3.95 -2.62 15.57
N VAL A 15 4.81 -3.41 14.92
CA VAL A 15 4.36 -4.57 14.15
C VAL A 15 3.76 -5.58 15.13
N ILE A 16 2.44 -5.72 15.11
CA ILE A 16 1.73 -6.69 15.95
C ILE A 16 1.63 -7.99 15.18
N LYS A 17 2.15 -9.08 15.76
CA LYS A 17 1.89 -10.41 15.24
C LYS A 17 0.42 -10.73 15.51
N LEU A 18 -0.35 -10.90 14.44
CA LEU A 18 -1.74 -11.34 14.52
C LEU A 18 -1.80 -12.79 14.95
N ASP A 19 -2.38 -13.04 16.13
CA ASP A 19 -2.70 -14.37 16.61
C ASP A 19 -4.12 -14.72 16.15
N CYS A 20 -4.20 -15.63 15.18
CA CYS A 20 -5.47 -16.02 14.55
C CYS A 20 -5.58 -17.54 14.62
N SER A 21 -6.68 -18.04 15.18
CA SER A 21 -6.99 -19.47 15.18
C SER A 21 -7.43 -20.00 13.82
N GLU A 22 -7.81 -19.11 12.90
CA GLU A 22 -8.25 -19.43 11.54
C GLU A 22 -7.20 -19.02 10.50
N SER A 23 -7.28 -19.62 9.31
CA SER A 23 -6.41 -19.29 8.18
C SER A 23 -6.51 -17.81 7.83
N LYS A 24 -5.37 -17.11 7.76
CA LYS A 24 -5.33 -15.68 7.46
C LYS A 24 -5.60 -15.46 5.97
N SER A 25 -6.78 -14.95 5.66
CA SER A 25 -7.15 -14.51 4.32
C SER A 25 -7.64 -13.07 4.36
N TYR A 26 -7.09 -12.27 3.45
CA TYR A 26 -7.47 -10.88 3.21
C TYR A 26 -8.24 -10.83 1.89
N SER A 27 -9.44 -10.26 1.89
CA SER A 27 -10.25 -10.07 0.67
C SER A 27 -10.28 -8.61 0.27
N ARG A 28 -9.95 -8.31 -1.00
CA ARG A 28 -9.94 -6.94 -1.50
C ARG A 28 -11.35 -6.37 -1.51
N GLN A 29 -11.51 -5.15 -1.01
CA GLN A 29 -12.75 -4.38 -1.13
C GLN A 29 -12.88 -3.81 -2.54
N ASP A 30 -14.12 -3.61 -3.00
CA ASP A 30 -14.38 -3.08 -4.35
C ASP A 30 -13.97 -1.61 -4.51
N LYS A 31 -13.89 -0.87 -3.40
CA LYS A 31 -13.55 0.55 -3.41
C LYS A 31 -12.05 0.74 -3.65
N VAL A 32 -11.74 1.45 -4.72
CA VAL A 32 -10.38 1.95 -5.02
C VAL A 32 -10.37 3.46 -4.89
N VAL A 33 -9.39 4.00 -4.17
CA VAL A 33 -9.19 5.45 -4.03
C VAL A 33 -7.89 5.83 -4.71
N GLN A 34 -7.90 6.87 -5.54
CA GLN A 34 -6.67 7.42 -6.10
C GLN A 34 -6.05 8.44 -5.15
N CYS A 35 -4.74 8.32 -4.92
CA CYS A 35 -4.02 9.22 -4.03
C CYS A 35 -2.58 9.46 -4.48
N THR A 36 -1.97 10.50 -3.94
CA THR A 36 -0.52 10.75 -3.99
C THR A 36 0.04 10.66 -2.56
N ILE A 37 1.29 10.24 -2.43
CA ILE A 37 1.95 10.08 -1.12
C ILE A 37 3.04 11.14 -0.96
N CYS A 38 3.12 11.75 0.22
CA CYS A 38 4.22 12.62 0.62
C CYS A 38 4.67 12.35 2.05
N ASP A 39 5.96 12.59 2.32
CA ASP A 39 6.52 12.45 3.66
C ASP A 39 6.25 13.67 4.56
N LYS A 40 6.70 13.60 5.81
CA LYS A 40 6.59 14.70 6.79
C LYS A 40 7.28 16.00 6.33
N SER A 41 8.28 15.89 5.45
CA SER A 41 9.04 17.00 4.86
C SER A 41 8.46 17.47 3.53
N LYS A 42 7.23 17.06 3.18
CA LYS A 42 6.53 17.40 1.92
C LYS A 42 7.28 16.95 0.67
N LYS A 43 8.10 15.90 0.75
CA LYS A 43 8.66 15.23 -0.43
C LYS A 43 7.61 14.29 -1.00
N ALA A 44 7.24 14.49 -2.25
CA ALA A 44 6.32 13.62 -2.96
C ALA A 44 7.07 12.43 -3.58
N LEU A 45 6.39 11.28 -3.68
CA LEU A 45 6.91 10.15 -4.45
C LEU A 45 6.79 10.42 -5.95
N VAL A 46 7.87 10.15 -6.67
CA VAL A 46 7.99 10.26 -8.13
C VAL A 46 8.59 8.97 -8.67
N GLN A 47 7.94 8.38 -9.67
CA GLN A 47 8.44 7.18 -10.34
C GLN A 47 9.51 7.59 -11.36
N ARG A 48 10.65 6.91 -11.29
CA ARG A 48 11.73 7.00 -12.26
C ARG A 48 12.19 5.58 -12.57
N ASN A 49 11.95 5.14 -13.80
CA ASN A 49 12.19 3.76 -14.23
C ASN A 49 11.51 2.77 -13.25
N ASN A 50 12.31 1.89 -12.64
CA ASN A 50 11.86 0.86 -11.70
C ASN A 50 12.01 1.28 -10.23
N TYR A 51 12.07 2.59 -9.94
CA TYR A 51 12.25 3.12 -8.59
C TYR A 51 11.22 4.20 -8.25
N LEU A 52 10.88 4.27 -6.97
CA LEU A 52 10.16 5.40 -6.37
C LEU A 52 11.15 6.27 -5.60
N LEU A 53 11.19 7.56 -5.93
CA LEU A 53 12.09 8.53 -5.33
C LEU A 53 11.28 9.62 -4.63
N ALA A 54 11.76 10.09 -3.48
CA ALA A 54 11.13 11.17 -2.73
C ALA A 54 11.77 12.52 -3.10
N PHE A 55 11.01 13.42 -3.72
CA PHE A 55 11.47 14.75 -4.12
C PHE A 55 10.59 15.88 -3.55
N THR A 56 11.23 16.98 -3.14
CA THR A 56 10.51 18.25 -2.98
C THR A 56 10.27 18.83 -4.37
N LEU A 57 9.02 18.79 -4.81
CA LEU A 57 8.63 19.33 -6.12
C LEU A 57 8.38 20.83 -6.00
N LYS A 58 8.98 21.61 -6.91
CA LYS A 58 8.68 23.04 -7.04
C LYS A 58 7.34 23.22 -7.75
N GLY A 59 6.66 24.33 -7.47
CA GLY A 59 5.36 24.66 -8.09
C GLY A 59 5.40 24.51 -9.61
N GLY A 60 4.33 23.95 -10.18
CA GLY A 60 4.22 23.65 -11.61
C GLY A 60 4.81 22.30 -12.05
N ASN A 61 5.32 21.48 -11.12
CA ASN A 61 5.77 20.10 -11.40
C ASN A 61 4.91 19.04 -10.69
N GLU A 62 3.70 19.40 -10.26
CA GLU A 62 2.85 18.51 -9.45
C GLU A 62 2.33 17.31 -10.23
N GLU A 63 2.23 17.43 -11.56
CA GLU A 63 1.91 16.36 -12.49
C GLU A 63 2.95 15.23 -12.50
N ASN A 64 4.16 15.48 -11.99
CA ASN A 64 5.20 14.45 -11.86
C ASN A 64 5.01 13.54 -10.63
N LYS A 65 4.05 13.84 -9.73
CA LYS A 65 3.73 12.98 -8.59
C LYS A 65 3.24 11.63 -9.10
N THR A 66 3.73 10.55 -8.51
CA THR A 66 3.17 9.22 -8.77
C THR A 66 1.79 9.13 -8.15
N TRP A 67 0.81 8.77 -8.97
CA TRP A 67 -0.54 8.46 -8.53
C TRP A 67 -0.69 6.97 -8.26
N PHE A 68 -1.32 6.65 -7.12
CA PHE A 68 -1.55 5.29 -6.67
C PHE A 68 -3.05 5.00 -6.59
N ASN A 69 -3.43 3.79 -6.99
CA ASN A 69 -4.67 3.14 -6.63
C ASN A 69 -4.48 2.48 -5.26
N LEU A 70 -5.13 3.02 -4.24
CA LEU A 70 -5.22 2.44 -2.90
C LEU A 70 -6.44 1.52 -2.85
N SER A 71 -6.19 0.22 -2.68
CA SER A 71 -7.23 -0.79 -2.51
C SER A 71 -7.17 -1.35 -1.10
N ALA A 72 -8.25 -1.25 -0.34
CA ALA A 72 -8.33 -1.79 1.02
C ALA A 72 -8.70 -3.28 1.00
N TYR A 73 -8.32 -4.01 2.06
CA TYR A 73 -8.66 -5.42 2.23
C TYR A 73 -9.41 -5.64 3.54
N ASN A 74 -10.47 -6.44 3.52
CA ASN A 74 -11.07 -6.94 4.75
C ASN A 74 -10.05 -7.85 5.46
N PRO A 75 -9.72 -7.57 6.72
CA PRO A 75 -8.80 -8.42 7.47
C PRO A 75 -9.42 -9.80 7.76
N PRO A 76 -8.59 -10.81 8.08
CA PRO A 76 -9.09 -12.08 8.61
C PRO A 76 -9.86 -11.85 9.92
N ASN A 77 -10.81 -12.75 10.21
CA ASN A 77 -11.60 -12.69 11.42
C ASN A 77 -10.79 -13.21 12.62
N CYS A 78 -9.93 -12.35 13.18
CA CYS A 78 -9.09 -12.66 14.33
C CYS A 78 -9.64 -12.02 15.61
N ARG A 79 -9.46 -12.68 16.76
CA ARG A 79 -9.94 -12.17 18.06
C ARG A 79 -9.24 -10.89 18.49
N ASP A 80 -8.00 -10.69 18.06
CA ASP A 80 -7.25 -9.47 18.32
C ASP A 80 -7.59 -8.40 17.29
N ASN A 81 -7.96 -7.22 17.77
CA ASN A 81 -8.23 -6.07 16.92
C ASN A 81 -7.00 -5.77 16.05
N THR A 82 -7.13 -5.96 14.74
CA THR A 82 -6.17 -5.44 13.76
C THR A 82 -6.15 -3.93 13.89
N LYS A 83 -5.10 -3.37 14.50
CA LYS A 83 -4.88 -1.92 14.48
C LYS A 83 -4.47 -1.54 13.05
N GLY A 84 -5.38 -0.89 12.33
CA GLY A 84 -5.14 -0.39 10.98
C GLY A 84 -5.86 -1.18 9.88
N GLN A 85 -5.87 -0.58 8.69
CA GLN A 85 -6.51 -1.10 7.49
C GLN A 85 -5.42 -1.62 6.54
N ALA A 86 -5.44 -2.92 6.23
CA ALA A 86 -4.55 -3.49 5.22
C ALA A 86 -4.88 -2.91 3.83
N VAL A 87 -3.87 -2.52 3.07
CA VAL A 87 -4.01 -1.91 1.75
C VAL A 87 -2.98 -2.45 0.76
N CYS A 88 -3.33 -2.40 -0.52
CA CYS A 88 -2.42 -2.56 -1.64
C CYS A 88 -2.32 -1.24 -2.41
N LEU A 89 -1.10 -0.88 -2.81
CA LEU A 89 -0.80 0.34 -3.56
C LEU A 89 -0.28 -0.03 -4.95
N GLY A 90 -1.10 0.22 -5.98
CA GLY A 90 -0.74 0.03 -7.39
C GLY A 90 -0.55 1.36 -8.10
N ILE A 91 0.43 1.49 -8.97
CA ILE A 91 0.63 2.72 -9.76
C ILE A 91 -0.48 2.82 -10.81
N VAL A 92 -1.16 3.98 -10.86
CA VAL A 92 -2.29 4.23 -11.76
C VAL A 92 -1.90 3.98 -13.22
N LYS A 93 -2.81 3.37 -13.99
CA LYS A 93 -2.62 3.01 -15.41
C LYS A 93 -1.44 2.06 -15.68
N SER A 94 -1.02 1.28 -14.68
CA SER A 94 0.01 0.26 -14.83
C SER A 94 -0.38 -1.06 -14.17
N ASN A 95 0.48 -2.07 -14.32
CA ASN A 95 0.45 -3.32 -13.57
C ASN A 95 1.53 -3.35 -12.47
N ILE A 96 2.06 -2.19 -12.08
CA ILE A 96 3.16 -2.07 -11.13
C ILE A 96 2.60 -1.80 -9.72
N PHE A 97 3.07 -2.54 -8.73
CA PHE A 97 2.61 -2.45 -7.34
C PHE A 97 3.79 -2.31 -6.38
N LEU A 98 3.57 -1.67 -5.24
CA LEU A 98 4.53 -1.67 -4.14
C LEU A 98 4.54 -3.05 -3.49
N SER A 99 5.74 -3.56 -3.23
CA SER A 99 5.95 -4.86 -2.62
C SER A 99 7.13 -4.81 -1.66
N CYS A 100 7.07 -5.66 -0.63
CA CYS A 100 8.16 -5.83 0.31
C CYS A 100 8.84 -7.17 0.00
N THR A 101 10.12 -7.12 -0.34
CA THR A 101 10.95 -8.31 -0.52
C THR A 101 11.95 -8.42 0.62
N SER A 102 12.51 -9.61 0.81
CA SER A 102 13.62 -9.82 1.73
C SER A 102 14.76 -10.42 0.94
N ASP A 103 15.85 -9.66 0.80
CA ASP A 103 17.10 -10.18 0.24
C ASP A 103 18.09 -10.40 1.38
N ASN A 104 18.50 -11.65 1.58
CA ASN A 104 19.38 -12.07 2.67
C ASN A 104 18.93 -11.60 4.08
N GLY A 105 17.62 -11.56 4.32
CA GLY A 105 17.04 -11.14 5.59
C GLY A 105 16.90 -9.62 5.76
N THR A 106 17.30 -8.83 4.76
CA THR A 106 17.10 -7.37 4.77
C THR A 106 15.79 -7.02 4.05
N PRO A 107 14.77 -6.49 4.75
CA PRO A 107 13.53 -6.09 4.12
C PRO A 107 13.78 -4.87 3.22
N SER A 108 13.31 -4.96 1.97
CA SER A 108 13.43 -3.90 0.97
C SER A 108 12.07 -3.61 0.37
N LEU A 109 11.74 -2.33 0.24
CA LEU A 109 10.56 -1.88 -0.48
C LEU A 109 10.92 -1.73 -1.97
N VAL A 110 10.21 -2.45 -2.82
CA VAL A 110 10.39 -2.44 -4.27
C VAL A 110 9.09 -2.12 -4.99
N ILE A 111 9.17 -1.91 -6.29
CA ILE A 111 8.00 -1.93 -7.17
C ILE A 111 8.14 -3.09 -8.15
N GLU A 112 7.07 -3.85 -8.34
CA GLU A 112 7.07 -5.03 -9.19
C GLU A 112 5.83 -5.12 -10.08
N GLU A 113 5.97 -5.79 -11.22
CA GLU A 113 4.86 -6.03 -12.13
C GLU A 113 4.05 -7.25 -11.69
N VAL A 114 2.76 -7.06 -11.47
CA VAL A 114 1.79 -8.13 -11.23
C VAL A 114 1.10 -8.50 -12.54
N LYS A 115 1.42 -9.68 -13.08
CA LYS A 115 0.89 -10.16 -14.37
C LYS A 115 -0.61 -10.45 -14.31
N ASP A 116 -1.07 -11.05 -13.22
CA ASP A 116 -2.47 -11.36 -12.98
C ASP A 116 -3.01 -10.55 -11.80
N LYS A 117 -3.77 -9.50 -12.09
CA LYS A 117 -4.40 -8.64 -11.07
C LYS A 117 -5.55 -9.30 -10.31
N GLU A 118 -6.06 -10.42 -10.81
CA GLU A 118 -7.11 -11.20 -10.15
C GLU A 118 -6.55 -11.95 -8.95
N SER A 119 -5.26 -12.32 -8.98
CA SER A 119 -4.56 -12.88 -7.82
C SER A 119 -4.62 -11.95 -6.60
N LEU A 120 -4.65 -10.63 -6.82
CA LEU A 120 -4.79 -9.62 -5.77
C LEU A 120 -6.24 -9.48 -5.22
N LYS A 121 -7.21 -10.29 -5.65
CA LYS A 121 -8.56 -10.24 -5.04
C LYS A 121 -8.60 -10.88 -3.66
N ALA A 122 -7.75 -11.87 -3.42
CA ALA A 122 -7.63 -12.55 -2.14
C ALA A 122 -6.16 -12.89 -1.88
N ILE A 123 -5.63 -12.45 -0.74
CA ILE A 123 -4.26 -12.76 -0.32
C ILE A 123 -4.36 -13.69 0.89
N LYS A 124 -3.67 -14.81 0.83
CA LYS A 124 -3.61 -15.84 1.86
C LYS A 124 -2.22 -15.91 2.48
N GLU A 125 -2.15 -16.55 3.64
CA GLU A 125 -0.88 -16.93 4.24
C GLU A 125 -0.07 -17.80 3.26
N ASN A 126 1.19 -17.40 3.01
CA ASN A 126 2.13 -18.01 2.04
C ASN A 126 1.92 -17.69 0.55
N ASP A 127 1.14 -16.66 0.19
CA ASP A 127 1.04 -16.18 -1.20
C ASP A 127 2.28 -15.37 -1.67
N GLY A 128 3.50 -15.75 -1.28
CA GLY A 128 4.74 -15.04 -1.61
C GLY A 128 5.98 -15.91 -1.56
#